data_AF-A0A2G5QZB4-F1
#
_entry.id   AF-A0A2G5QZB4-F1
#
_cell.length_a   1.000
_cell.length_b   1.000
_cell.length_c   1.000
_cell.angle_alpha   90.00
_cell.angle_beta   90.00
_cell.angle_gamma   90.00
#
_symmetry.space_group_name_H-M   'P 1'
#
loop_
_entity.id
_entity.type
_entity.pdbx_description
1 polymer ?
#
loop_
_entity_poly.entity_id
_entity_poly.type
_entity_poly.pdbx_seq_one_letter_code
_entity_poly.pdbx_strand_id
1 'polypeptide(L)'
;MAQVTIQVNGRPYIVGCEDGQEPHLTELARLFDRQVRQVSADVGQLGETRLFLMGALLLADELSDMKLRLAHAQSEIARMQQEGTKAEIAAIRALDAAAEKIEKLAAE
;
A
#
# COMPACT_ATOMS: atom_id res chain seq x y z
N MET A 1 24.36 -17.52 3.99
CA MET A 1 24.60 -16.50 2.95
C MET A 1 24.33 -17.16 1.62
N ALA A 2 23.05 -17.19 1.26
CA ALA A 2 22.60 -17.67 -0.03
C ALA A 2 22.90 -16.63 -1.13
N GLN A 3 23.04 -17.11 -2.35
CA GLN A 3 23.11 -16.29 -3.55
C GLN A 3 22.01 -16.74 -4.49
N VAL A 4 21.36 -15.78 -5.13
CA VAL A 4 20.32 -16.03 -6.12
C VAL A 4 20.70 -15.38 -7.42
N THR A 5 20.58 -16.14 -8.50
CA THR A 5 20.70 -15.60 -9.86
C THR A 5 19.33 -15.10 -10.29
N ILE A 6 19.22 -13.78 -10.45
CA ILE A 6 18.03 -13.13 -10.99
C ILE A 6 18.26 -12.75 -12.45
N GLN A 7 17.17 -12.53 -13.20
CA GLN A 7 17.24 -12.06 -14.58
C GLN A 7 16.55 -10.71 -14.71
N VAL A 8 17.22 -9.75 -15.34
CA VAL A 8 16.70 -8.41 -15.64
C VAL A 8 17.08 -8.05 -17.06
N ASN A 9 16.10 -7.66 -17.87
CA ASN A 9 16.25 -7.35 -19.29
C ASN A 9 16.96 -8.46 -20.10
N GLY A 10 16.71 -9.73 -19.73
CA GLY A 10 17.36 -10.89 -20.36
C GLY A 10 18.82 -11.12 -19.96
N ARG A 11 19.35 -10.38 -18.97
CA ARG A 11 20.70 -10.59 -18.43
C ARG A 11 20.66 -11.19 -17.02
N PRO A 12 21.55 -12.14 -16.71
CA PRO A 12 21.67 -12.70 -15.37
C PRO A 12 22.47 -11.80 -14.43
N TYR A 13 22.03 -11.66 -13.18
CA TYR A 13 22.73 -10.96 -12.10
C TYR A 13 22.73 -11.83 -10.84
N ILE A 14 23.87 -11.89 -10.14
CA ILE A 14 24.00 -12.62 -8.87
C ILE A 14 23.83 -11.62 -7.73
N VAL A 15 22.86 -11.90 -6.85
CA VAL A 15 22.56 -11.06 -5.69
C VAL A 15 22.64 -11.92 -4.43
N GLY A 16 23.32 -11.40 -3.42
CA GLY A 16 23.37 -12.04 -2.10
C GLY A 16 22.06 -11.81 -1.35
N CYS A 17 21.57 -12.84 -0.67
CA CYS A 17 20.41 -12.74 0.20
C CYS A 17 20.59 -13.56 1.47
N GLU A 18 19.73 -13.29 2.45
CA GLU A 18 19.58 -14.13 3.62
C GLU A 18 18.87 -15.43 3.25
N ASP A 19 19.18 -16.48 3.99
CA ASP A 19 18.61 -17.81 3.75
C ASP A 19 17.08 -17.73 3.98
N GLY A 20 16.28 -18.14 2.99
CA GLY A 20 14.82 -18.07 3.02
C GLY A 20 14.21 -16.83 2.33
N GLN A 21 15.02 -15.83 1.95
CA GLN A 21 14.53 -14.66 1.19
C GLN A 21 14.57 -14.84 -0.33
N GLU A 22 15.08 -15.97 -0.83
CA GLU A 22 15.26 -16.24 -2.25
C GLU A 22 13.96 -16.08 -3.08
N PRO A 23 12.78 -16.56 -2.62
CA PRO A 23 11.53 -16.41 -3.36
C PRO A 23 11.12 -14.94 -3.47
N HIS A 24 11.24 -14.18 -2.38
CA HIS A 24 10.86 -12.77 -2.35
C HIS A 24 11.75 -11.94 -3.27
N LEU A 25 13.07 -12.18 -3.23
CA LEU A 25 14.02 -11.51 -4.11
C LEU A 25 13.75 -11.82 -5.59
N THR A 26 13.39 -13.07 -5.90
CA THR A 26 13.01 -13.48 -7.27
C THR A 26 11.77 -12.74 -7.76
N GLU A 27 10.79 -12.51 -6.89
CA GLU A 27 9.58 -11.75 -7.22
C GLU A 27 9.87 -10.27 -7.45
N LEU A 28 10.69 -9.65 -6.59
CA LEU A 28 11.16 -8.27 -6.79
C LEU A 28 11.92 -8.11 -8.11
N ALA A 29 12.77 -9.08 -8.45
CA ALA A 29 13.50 -9.06 -9.72
C ALA A 29 12.56 -9.17 -10.93
N ARG A 30 11.52 -10.01 -10.87
CA ARG A 30 10.49 -10.09 -11.92
C ARG A 30 9.73 -8.78 -12.08
N LEU A 31 9.42 -8.11 -10.98
CA LEU A 31 8.76 -6.81 -11.00
C LEU A 31 9.66 -5.77 -11.66
N PHE A 32 10.94 -5.71 -11.29
CA PHE A 32 11.90 -4.82 -11.91
C PHE A 32 12.13 -5.13 -13.39
N ASP A 33 12.27 -6.40 -13.78
CA ASP A 33 12.41 -6.83 -15.19
C ASP A 33 11.22 -6.37 -16.04
N ARG A 34 9.99 -6.52 -15.54
CA ARG A 34 8.79 -6.00 -16.23
C ARG A 34 8.87 -4.49 -16.44
N GLN A 35 9.24 -3.74 -15.41
CA GLN A 35 9.37 -2.28 -15.53
C GLN A 35 10.42 -1.89 -16.56
N VAL A 36 11.60 -2.51 -16.49
CA VAL A 36 12.71 -2.24 -17.39
C VAL A 36 12.33 -2.54 -18.84
N ARG A 37 11.61 -3.64 -19.10
CA ARG A 37 11.09 -3.97 -20.43
C ARG A 37 10.07 -2.96 -20.93
N GLN A 38 9.17 -2.49 -20.06
CA GLN A 38 8.19 -1.46 -20.40
C GLN A 38 8.88 -0.16 -20.81
N VAL A 39 9.83 0.33 -19.99
CA VAL A 39 10.60 1.54 -20.32
C VAL A 39 11.39 1.37 -21.62
N SER A 40 11.94 0.18 -21.87
CA SER A 40 12.67 -0.10 -23.11
C SER A 40 11.76 -0.07 -24.34
N ALA A 41 10.49 -0.48 -24.19
CA ALA A 41 9.51 -0.44 -25.27
C ALA A 41 9.09 1.01 -25.57
N ASP A 42 8.93 1.84 -24.54
CA ASP A 42 8.43 3.22 -24.67
C ASP A 42 9.50 4.20 -25.16
N VAL A 43 10.75 4.04 -24.73
CA VAL A 43 11.83 5.03 -24.95
C VAL A 43 12.87 4.54 -25.97
N GLY A 44 12.78 3.28 -26.41
CA GLY A 44 13.68 2.68 -27.37
C GLY A 44 15.00 2.19 -26.74
N GLN A 45 16.03 2.00 -27.58
CA GLN A 45 17.31 1.47 -27.14
C GLN A 45 18.13 2.53 -26.40
N LEU A 46 17.98 2.57 -25.08
CA LEU A 46 18.88 3.26 -24.16
C LEU A 46 20.02 2.33 -23.73
N GLY A 47 21.13 2.92 -23.28
CA GLY A 47 22.15 2.18 -22.54
C GLY A 47 21.57 1.60 -21.25
N GLU A 48 21.98 0.39 -20.88
CA GLU A 48 21.44 -0.39 -19.76
C GLU A 48 21.37 0.41 -18.45
N THR A 49 22.41 1.17 -18.11
CA THR A 49 22.44 2.00 -16.91
C THR A 49 21.33 3.05 -16.89
N ARG A 50 21.07 3.72 -18.01
CA ARG A 50 20.00 4.73 -18.12
C ARG A 50 18.63 4.08 -18.05
N LEU A 51 18.48 2.93 -18.70
CA LEU A 51 17.26 2.15 -18.68
C LEU A 51 16.90 1.70 -17.26
N PHE A 52 17.87 1.17 -16.51
CA PHE A 52 17.67 0.74 -15.12
C PHE A 52 17.38 1.93 -14.20
N LEU A 53 18.05 3.06 -14.38
CA LEU A 53 17.78 4.28 -13.63
C LEU A 53 16.33 4.74 -13.82
N MET A 54 15.85 4.78 -15.07
CA MET A 54 14.47 5.16 -15.36
C MET A 54 13.47 4.14 -14.78
N GLY A 55 13.72 2.83 -14.95
CA GLY A 55 12.88 1.80 -14.34
C GLY A 55 12.80 1.92 -12.82
N ALA A 56 13.92 2.18 -12.16
CA ALA A 56 13.98 2.36 -10.71
C ALA A 56 13.24 3.63 -10.25
N LEU A 57 13.40 4.76 -10.96
CA LEU A 57 12.72 6.01 -10.62
C LEU A 57 11.20 5.90 -10.78
N LEU A 58 10.72 5.21 -11.83
CA LEU A 58 9.29 4.99 -12.02
C LEU A 58 8.68 4.09 -10.94
N LEU A 59 9.37 3.02 -10.53
CA LEU A 59 8.92 2.20 -9.41
C LEU A 59 8.93 2.96 -8.08
N ALA A 60 9.93 3.83 -7.88
CA ALA A 60 9.98 4.68 -6.70
C ALA A 60 8.83 5.68 -6.66
N ASP A 61 8.47 6.25 -7.81
CA ASP A 61 7.31 7.14 -7.96
C ASP A 61 6.00 6.41 -7.65
N GLU A 62 5.78 5.22 -8.23
CA GLU A 62 4.60 4.39 -7.96
C GLU A 62 4.49 4.02 -6.48
N LEU A 63 5.60 3.61 -5.85
CA LEU A 63 5.64 3.32 -4.42
C LEU A 63 5.32 4.56 -3.57
N SER A 64 5.79 5.73 -3.98
CA SER A 64 5.51 7.01 -3.31
C SER A 64 4.01 7.34 -3.37
N ASP A 65 3.40 7.21 -4.55
CA ASP A 65 1.96 7.44 -4.74
C ASP A 65 1.12 6.44 -3.95
N MET A 66 1.49 5.15 -3.97
CA MET A 66 0.82 4.12 -3.15
C MET A 66 0.88 4.43 -1.65
N LYS A 67 2.02 4.91 -1.13
CA LYS A 67 2.15 5.31 0.27
C LYS A 67 1.26 6.50 0.62
N LEU A 68 1.16 7.49 -0.27
CA LEU A 68 0.28 8.65 -0.08
C LEU A 68 -1.20 8.23 -0.06
N ARG A 69 -1.62 7.38 -1.01
CA ARG A 69 -2.99 6.84 -1.05
C ARG A 69 -3.31 6.01 0.19
N LEU A 70 -2.36 5.21 0.67
CA LEU A 70 -2.52 4.44 1.91
C LEU A 70 -2.71 5.37 3.12
N ALA A 71 -1.88 6.41 3.25
CA ALA A 71 -2.01 7.38 4.33
C ALA A 71 -3.38 8.09 4.30
N HIS A 72 -3.85 8.49 3.11
CA HIS A 72 -5.17 9.07 2.94
C HIS A 72 -6.29 8.10 3.34
N ALA A 73 -6.22 6.84 2.88
CA ALA A 73 -7.21 5.83 3.22
C ALA A 73 -7.26 5.56 4.74
N GLN A 74 -6.09 5.52 5.41
CA GLN A 74 -6.01 5.39 6.86
C GLN A 74 -6.65 6.59 7.59
N SER A 75 -6.43 7.81 7.09
CA SER A 75 -7.07 9.01 7.63
C SER A 75 -8.60 8.97 7.50
N GLU A 76 -9.12 8.55 6.34
CA GLU A 76 -10.57 8.44 6.13
C GLU A 76 -11.19 7.36 7.03
N ILE A 77 -10.53 6.21 7.20
CA ILE A 77 -10.97 5.17 8.14
C ILE A 77 -11.04 5.73 9.56
N ALA A 78 -10.00 6.44 10.01
CA ALA A 78 -9.99 7.06 11.34
C ALA A 78 -11.12 8.09 11.51
N ARG A 79 -11.39 8.90 10.47
CA ARG A 79 -12.50 9.87 10.50
C ARG A 79 -13.85 9.16 10.61
N MET A 80 -14.09 8.14 9.79
CA MET A 80 -15.34 7.36 9.83
C MET A 80 -15.55 6.67 11.18
N GLN A 81 -14.49 6.14 11.79
CA GLN A 81 -14.56 5.55 13.13
C GLN A 81 -14.97 6.60 14.18
N GLN A 82 -14.36 7.79 14.15
CA GLN A 82 -14.73 8.87 15.07
C GLN A 82 -16.17 9.35 14.86
N GLU A 83 -16.63 9.46 13.62
CA GLU A 83 -18.01 9.81 13.29
C GLU A 83 -18.99 8.73 13.80
N GLY A 84 -18.66 7.46 13.60
CA GLY A 84 -19.42 6.32 14.12
C GLY A 84 -19.54 6.34 15.65
N THR A 85 -18.43 6.54 16.36
CA THR A 85 -18.44 6.65 17.83
C THR A 85 -19.28 7.84 18.30
N LYS A 86 -19.21 9.00 17.62
CA LYS A 86 -20.04 10.17 17.96
C LYS A 86 -21.52 9.89 17.75
N ALA A 87 -21.88 9.24 16.65
CA ALA A 87 -23.26 8.85 16.35
C ALA A 87 -23.79 7.85 17.37
N GLU A 88 -22.99 6.86 17.77
CA GLU A 88 -23.32 5.89 18.80
C GLU A 88 -23.58 6.56 20.15
N ILE A 89 -22.69 7.46 20.60
CA ILE A 89 -22.88 8.22 21.85
C ILE A 89 -24.15 9.07 21.78
N ALA A 90 -24.43 9.72 20.64
CA ALA A 90 -25.65 10.51 20.46
C ALA A 90 -26.91 9.64 20.54
N ALA A 91 -26.88 8.43 19.95
CA ALA A 91 -27.97 7.47 20.00
C ALA A 91 -28.23 6.98 21.43
N ILE A 92 -27.17 6.65 22.19
CA ILE A 92 -27.28 6.25 23.60
C ILE A 92 -27.97 7.36 24.41
N ARG A 93 -27.50 8.61 24.28
CA ARG A 93 -28.11 9.75 24.97
C ARG A 93 -29.58 9.98 24.61
N ALA A 94 -29.94 9.77 23.34
CA ALA A 94 -31.32 9.90 22.89
C ALA A 94 -32.21 8.79 23.48
N LEU A 95 -31.69 7.56 23.60
CA LEU A 95 -32.37 6.45 24.26
C LEU A 95 -32.57 6.72 25.75
N ASP A 96 -31.55 7.19 26.47
CA ASP A 96 -31.66 7.54 27.89
C ASP A 96 -32.72 8.62 28.12
N ALA A 97 -32.69 9.70 27.33
CA ALA A 97 -33.68 10.78 27.42
C ALA A 97 -35.11 10.32 27.10
N ALA A 98 -35.26 9.36 26.18
CA ALA A 98 -36.55 8.77 25.87
C ALA A 98 -37.07 7.90 27.03
N ALA A 99 -36.19 7.09 27.64
CA ALA A 99 -36.52 6.28 28.80
C ALA A 99 -36.98 7.16 29.98
N GLU A 100 -36.25 8.23 30.31
CA GLU A 100 -36.65 9.19 31.36
C GLU A 100 -38.03 9.81 31.12
N LYS A 101 -38.38 10.12 29.86
CA LYS A 101 -39.71 10.63 29.52
C LYS A 101 -40.80 9.60 29.73
N ILE A 102 -40.55 8.35 29.36
CA ILE A 102 -41.50 7.24 29.54
C ILE A 102 -41.76 7.02 31.03
N GLU A 103 -40.71 7.02 31.86
CA GLU A 103 -40.83 6.86 33.31
C GLU A 103 -41.66 7.99 33.95
N LYS A 104 -41.46 9.24 33.53
CA LYS A 104 -42.26 10.38 34.01
C LYS A 104 -43.74 10.24 33.64
N LEU A 105 -44.05 9.83 32.41
CA LEU A 105 -45.42 9.62 31.96
C LEU A 105 -46.10 8.43 32.66
N ALA A 106 -45.35 7.43 33.08
CA ALA A 106 -45.88 6.26 33.79
C ALA A 106 -46.09 6.51 35.30
N ALA A 107 -45.52 7.59 35.84
CA ALA A 107 -45.65 7.99 37.24
C ALA A 107 -46.80 9.00 37.49
N GLU A 108 -47.41 9.53 36.43
CA GLU A 108 -48.65 10.34 36.46
C GLU A 108 -49.89 9.45 36.34
#